data_AF-A0A518CTE9-F1
#
_entry.id   AF-A0A518CTE9-F1
#
_cell.length_a   1.000
_cell.length_b   1.000
_cell.length_c   1.000
_cell.angle_alpha   90.00
_cell.angle_beta   90.00
_cell.angle_gamma   90.00
#
_symmetry.space_group_name_H-M   'P 1'
#
loop_
_entity.id
_entity.type
_entity.pdbx_description
1 polymer ?
#
loop_
_entity_poly.entity_id
_entity_poly.type
_entity_poly.pdbx_seq_one_letter_code
_entity_poly.pdbx_strand_id
1 'polypeptide(L)' 'MELIDNINTLLGENLKRTIEPGARLKIAASCFSIYAYEALKKELESIDSLQFVFTRTVKKLSRTENTTN' A
#
# COMPACT_ATOMS: atom_id res chain seq x y z
N MET A 1 15.30 2.36 -8.91
CA MET A 1 14.43 2.18 -7.72
C MET A 1 14.47 3.51 -6.98
N GLU A 2 13.39 4.27 -7.04
CA GLU A 2 13.30 5.58 -6.37
C GLU A 2 12.90 5.33 -4.90
N LEU A 3 13.66 5.88 -3.96
CA LEU A 3 13.36 5.76 -2.53
C LEU A 3 12.54 6.99 -2.12
N ILE A 4 11.34 6.76 -1.60
CA ILE A 4 10.41 7.81 -1.20
C ILE A 4 10.36 7.87 0.33
N ASP A 5 10.65 9.04 0.90
CA ASP A 5 10.75 9.27 2.34
C ASP A 5 9.54 10.00 2.95
N ASN A 6 8.63 10.53 2.12
CA ASN A 6 7.53 11.43 2.52
C ASN A 6 7.98 12.72 3.25
N ILE A 7 9.26 13.11 3.12
CA ILE A 7 9.82 14.37 3.64
C ILE A 7 10.16 15.28 2.47
N ASN A 8 11.00 14.80 1.56
CA ASN A 8 11.45 15.53 0.39
C ASN A 8 10.63 15.17 -0.85
N THR A 9 10.18 13.92 -0.93
CA THR A 9 9.33 13.42 -2.02
C THR A 9 8.12 12.74 -1.42
N LEU A 10 6.93 13.23 -1.76
CA LEU A 10 5.68 12.66 -1.32
C LEU A 10 5.30 11.49 -2.22
N LEU A 11 4.96 10.35 -1.60
CA LEU A 11 4.51 9.16 -2.33
C LEU A 11 3.30 9.46 -3.21
N GLY A 12 2.32 10.20 -2.69
CA GLY A 12 1.11 10.54 -3.43
C GLY A 12 1.41 11.32 -4.71
N GLU A 13 2.30 12.31 -4.65
CA GLU A 13 2.66 13.11 -5.82
C GLU A 13 3.48 12.33 -6.85
N ASN A 14 4.34 11.41 -6.40
CA ASN A 14 5.05 10.50 -7.28
C ASN A 14 4.08 9.54 -8.00
N LEU A 15 3.10 8.99 -7.27
CA LEU A 15 2.05 8.14 -7.86
C LEU A 15 1.23 8.87 -8.91
N LYS A 16 0.82 10.13 -8.67
CA LYS A 16 0.06 10.91 -9.66
C LYS A 16 0.80 11.12 -10.97
N ARG A 17 2.12 11.31 -10.91
CA ARG A 17 2.96 11.51 -12.11
C ARG A 17 3.25 10.22 -12.86
N THR A 18 3.20 9.10 -12.17
CA THR A 18 3.60 7.79 -12.71
C THR A 18 2.39 6.98 -13.20
N ILE A 19 1.22 7.21 -12.63
CA ILE A 19 -0.02 6.53 -13.03
C ILE A 19 -0.48 7.10 -14.37
N GLU A 20 -0.40 6.26 -15.40
CA GLU A 20 -0.89 6.56 -16.73
C GLU A 20 -2.26 5.90 -16.98
N PRO A 21 -3.14 6.51 -17.79
CA PRO A 21 -4.40 5.88 -18.18
C PRO A 21 -4.19 4.52 -18.85
N GLY A 22 -5.03 3.53 -18.52
CA GLY A 22 -4.91 2.16 -19.02
C GLY A 22 -3.80 1.33 -18.35
N ALA A 23 -3.10 1.87 -17.34
CA ALA A 23 -2.12 1.10 -16.60
C ALA A 23 -2.77 -0.04 -15.78
N ARG A 24 -1.97 -1.03 -15.40
CA ARG A 24 -2.36 -2.09 -14.46
C ARG A 24 -1.50 -1.99 -13.21
N LEU A 25 -2.08 -1.50 -12.12
CA LEU A 25 -1.36 -1.19 -10.89
C LEU A 25 -1.50 -2.32 -9.87
N LYS A 26 -0.36 -2.78 -9.33
CA LYS A 26 -0.30 -3.73 -8.21
C LYS A 26 0.41 -3.08 -7.03
N ILE A 27 -0.25 -3.06 -5.86
CA ILE A 27 0.29 -2.47 -4.63
C ILE A 27 0.48 -3.56 -3.60
N ALA A 28 1.73 -3.81 -3.20
CA ALA A 28 2.06 -4.71 -2.10
C ALA A 28 2.22 -3.88 -0.80
N ALA A 29 1.23 -3.93 0.08
CA ALA A 29 1.22 -3.12 1.30
C ALA A 29 0.48 -3.83 2.45
N SER A 30 0.79 -3.49 3.69
CA SER A 30 0.08 -4.00 4.86
C SER A 30 -1.29 -3.33 5.05
N CYS A 31 -1.41 -2.08 4.65
CA CYS A 31 -2.63 -1.29 4.70
C CYS A 31 -2.62 -0.23 3.58
N PHE A 32 -3.82 0.22 3.20
CA PHE A 32 -4.02 1.35 2.31
C PHE A 32 -5.22 2.15 2.82
N SER A 33 -5.04 3.45 3.03
CA SER A 33 -6.07 4.31 3.61
C SER A 33 -7.13 4.69 2.57
N ILE A 34 -8.40 4.71 2.97
CA ILE A 34 -9.49 5.19 2.11
C ILE A 34 -9.30 6.66 1.71
N TYR A 35 -8.69 7.48 2.58
CA TYR A 35 -8.35 8.88 2.25
C TYR A 35 -7.24 8.97 1.19
N ALA A 36 -6.31 8.01 1.17
CA ALA A 36 -5.28 7.96 0.14
C ALA A 36 -5.88 7.58 -1.22
N TYR A 37 -6.88 6.69 -1.23
CA TYR A 37 -7.66 6.39 -2.43
C TYR A 37 -8.39 7.64 -2.94
N GLU A 38 -9.08 8.36 -2.05
CA GLU A 38 -9.81 9.58 -2.41
C GLU A 38 -8.90 10.66 -3.01
N ALA A 39 -7.71 10.86 -2.43
CA ALA A 39 -6.73 11.84 -2.91
C ALA A 39 -6.13 11.50 -4.29
N LEU A 40 -6.17 10.23 -4.69
CA LEU A 40 -5.66 9.70 -5.96
C LEU A 40 -6.78 9.21 -6.89
N LYS A 41 -8.04 9.56 -6.57
CA LYS A 41 -9.21 8.97 -7.22
C LYS A 41 -9.20 9.18 -8.73
N LYS A 42 -8.80 10.36 -9.20
CA LYS A 42 -8.79 10.69 -10.63
C LYS A 42 -7.83 9.81 -11.41
N GLU A 43 -6.66 9.56 -10.85
CA GLU A 43 -5.60 8.78 -11.44
C GLU A 43 -5.94 7.28 -11.36
N LEU A 44 -6.44 6.81 -10.20
CA LEU A 44 -6.82 5.43 -9.96
C LEU A 44 -8.11 5.00 -10.70
N GLU A 45 -8.98 5.92 -11.09
CA GLU A 45 -10.13 5.61 -11.95
C GLU A 45 -9.75 5.54 -13.44
N SER A 46 -8.60 6.08 -13.82
CA SER A 46 -8.12 6.06 -15.22
C SER A 46 -7.41 4.77 -15.61
N ILE A 47 -7.08 3.92 -14.65
CA ILE A 47 -6.34 2.67 -14.85
C ILE A 47 -7.29 1.50 -15.09
N ASP A 48 -6.82 0.50 -15.85
CA ASP A 48 -7.61 -0.68 -16.20
C ASP A 48 -7.88 -1.58 -14.99
N SER A 49 -6.90 -1.68 -14.08
CA SER A 49 -7.05 -2.52 -12.90
C SER A 49 -6.14 -2.08 -11.76
N LEU A 50 -6.68 -2.17 -10.54
CA LEU A 50 -5.98 -1.95 -9.28
C LEU A 50 -6.03 -3.24 -8.45
N GLN A 51 -4.87 -3.79 -8.10
CA GLN A 51 -4.77 -4.99 -7.26
C GLN A 51 -3.94 -4.72 -6.01
N PHE A 52 -4.47 -5.08 -4.85
CA PHE A 52 -3.74 -5.02 -3.58
C PHE A 52 -3.26 -6.41 -3.18
N VAL A 53 -1.96 -6.52 -2.91
CA VAL A 53 -1.33 -7.69 -2.32
C VAL A 53 -1.02 -7.37 -0.86
N PHE A 54 -1.81 -7.91 0.06
CA PHE A 54 -1.61 -7.66 1.48
C PHE A 54 -0.40 -8.43 2.00
N THR A 55 0.63 -7.71 2.43
CA THR A 55 1.91 -8.29 2.89
C THR A 55 1.99 -8.49 4.41
N ARG A 56 0.88 -8.35 5.14
CA ARG A 56 0.90 -8.47 6.60
C ARG A 56 1.12 -9.92 7.04
N THR A 57 2.25 -10.17 7.69
CA THR A 57 2.49 -11.43 8.41
C THR A 57 1.55 -11.54 9.61
N VAL A 58 0.82 -12.66 9.72
CA VAL A 58 0.09 -12.99 10.95
C VAL A 58 1.10 -13.19 12.07
N LYS A 59 1.07 -12.31 13.09
CA LYS A 59 1.89 -12.47 14.28
C LYS A 59 1.39 -13.72 15.01
N LYS A 60 2.11 -14.83 14.95
CA LYS A 60 1.82 -16.01 15.78
C LYS A 60 1.83 -15.55 17.23
N LEU A 61 0.68 -15.60 17.91
CA LEU A 61 0.68 -15.52 19.36
C LEU A 61 1.44 -16.76 19.86
N SER A 62 2.62 -16.56 20.43
CA SER A 62 3.25 -17.60 21.24
C SER A 62 2.39 -17.77 22.48
N ARG A 63 1.69 -18.91 22.57
CA ARG A 63 0.99 -19.35 23.78
C ARG A 63 2.07 -19.67 24.82
N THR A 64 2.25 -18.81 25.81
CA THR A 64 3.13 -19.10 26.95
C THR A 64 2.42 -20.15 27.80
N GLU A 65 2.84 -21.41 27.67
CA GLU A 65 2.45 -22.45 28.62
C GLU A 65 3.27 -22.24 29.90
N ASN A 66 2.65 -21.63 30.91
CA ASN A 66 3.20 -21.60 32.26
C ASN A 66 2.98 -22.98 32.88
N THR A 67 3.98 -23.85 32.81
CA THR A 67 4.04 -25.06 33.63
C THR A 67 4.62 -24.67 34.99
N THR A 68 3.79 -24.59 36.02
CA THR A 68 4.26 -24.51 37.41
C THR A 68 4.58 -25.93 37.86
N ASN A 69 5.84 -26.15 38.23
CA ASN A 69 6.35 -27.34 38.92
C ASN A 69 6.01 -27.28 40.42
#